data_AF-A0A7S3VVK9-F1
#
_entry.id   AF-A0A7S3VVK9-F1
#
_cell.length_a   1.000
_cell.length_b   1.000
_cell.length_c   1.000
_cell.angle_alpha   90.00
_cell.angle_beta   90.00
_cell.angle_gamma   90.00
#
_symmetry.space_group_name_H-M   'P 1'
#
loop_
_entity.id
_entity.type
_entity.pdbx_description
1 polymer ?
#
loop_
_entity_poly.entity_id
_entity_poly.type
_entity_poly.pdbx_seq_one_letter_code
_entity_poly.pdbx_strand_id
1 'polypeptide(L)'
;LFSASPFALVDRAALSAAVDGALADLKSVGALQAADQCGVGKLCLQLLSFANVDDPTALVQLFAGFEQLTSPVLTLLLDVPWAVLAQSGWPVFAMLAQLNMRKGQVPEALNSEAVDGLNDPTGQEFMAYLMAGLQAGNIPAVEQVSAAFLQMGGVQGSSALAPLTALAAQGTGSRGVQAHLEVLRSLQDAFKQVIGSGDELD
;
A
#
# COMPACT_ATOMS: atom_id res chain seq x y z
N LEU A 1 -4.35 -21.08 -3.77
CA LEU A 1 -5.12 -20.20 -2.86
C LEU A 1 -5.07 -18.81 -3.47
N PHE A 2 -6.25 -18.27 -3.82
CA PHE A 2 -6.53 -16.99 -4.52
C PHE A 2 -6.17 -16.93 -6.02
N SER A 3 -7.20 -17.07 -6.87
CA SER A 3 -7.16 -16.78 -8.32
C SER A 3 -7.64 -15.35 -8.65
N ALA A 4 -7.82 -14.51 -7.64
CA ALA A 4 -8.19 -13.12 -7.81
C ALA A 4 -6.94 -12.31 -8.15
N SER A 5 -7.08 -11.31 -9.03
CA SER A 5 -6.01 -10.33 -9.27
C SER A 5 -5.56 -9.74 -7.93
N PRO A 6 -4.26 -9.59 -7.66
CA PRO A 6 -3.77 -8.92 -6.45
C PRO A 6 -4.21 -7.45 -6.37
N PHE A 7 -4.78 -6.91 -7.46
CA PHE A 7 -5.33 -5.57 -7.58
C PHE A 7 -6.86 -5.54 -7.56
N ALA A 8 -7.51 -6.61 -7.11
CA ALA A 8 -8.94 -6.64 -6.89
C ALA A 8 -9.27 -6.53 -5.40
N LEU A 9 -10.42 -5.94 -5.08
CA LEU A 9 -10.95 -5.98 -3.73
C LEU A 9 -11.25 -7.42 -3.35
N VAL A 10 -10.71 -7.83 -2.20
CA VAL A 10 -10.99 -9.13 -1.62
C VAL A 10 -12.34 -9.06 -0.91
N ASP A 11 -13.14 -10.11 -1.07
CA ASP A 11 -14.43 -10.17 -0.38
C ASP A 11 -14.24 -10.21 1.15
N ARG A 12 -15.24 -9.71 1.88
CA ARG A 12 -15.19 -9.64 3.33
C ARG A 12 -15.07 -11.02 3.98
N ALA A 13 -15.71 -12.04 3.43
CA ALA A 13 -15.70 -13.37 4.01
C ALA A 13 -14.27 -13.95 4.01
N ALA A 14 -13.54 -13.76 2.92
CA ALA A 14 -12.15 -14.14 2.77
C ALA A 14 -11.22 -13.32 3.67
N LEU A 15 -11.44 -12.01 3.77
CA LEU A 15 -10.68 -11.16 4.69
C LEU A 15 -10.92 -11.55 6.15
N SER A 16 -12.18 -11.71 6.57
CA SER A 16 -12.56 -12.15 7.92
C SER A 16 -11.97 -13.52 8.24
N ALA A 17 -12.04 -14.49 7.31
CA ALA A 17 -11.43 -15.80 7.50
C ALA A 17 -9.90 -15.71 7.66
N ALA A 18 -9.23 -14.81 6.92
CA ALA A 18 -7.81 -14.54 7.09
C ALA A 18 -7.49 -13.89 8.44
N VAL A 19 -8.34 -12.97 8.93
CA VAL A 19 -8.22 -12.37 10.27
C VAL A 19 -8.33 -13.43 11.35
N ASP A 20 -9.38 -14.24 11.28
CA ASP A 20 -9.67 -15.25 12.29
C ASP A 20 -8.58 -16.32 12.33
N GLY A 21 -8.07 -16.71 11.15
CA GLY A 21 -6.90 -17.59 11.02
C GLY A 21 -5.66 -17.00 11.66
N ALA A 22 -5.31 -15.75 11.33
CA ALA A 22 -4.15 -15.09 11.91
C ALA A 22 -4.26 -14.93 13.43
N LEU A 23 -5.44 -14.58 13.95
CA LEU A 23 -5.71 -14.50 15.39
C LEU A 23 -5.61 -15.87 16.08
N ALA A 24 -6.08 -16.93 15.44
CA ALA A 24 -5.97 -18.29 15.96
C ALA A 24 -4.50 -18.72 16.05
N ASP A 25 -3.71 -18.47 15.00
CA ASP A 25 -2.28 -18.77 14.97
C ASP A 25 -1.53 -18.00 16.07
N LEU A 26 -1.77 -16.68 16.20
CA LEU A 26 -1.17 -15.85 17.24
C LEU A 26 -1.55 -16.31 18.66
N LYS A 27 -2.80 -16.74 18.87
CA LYS A 27 -3.23 -17.34 20.15
C LYS A 27 -2.50 -18.64 20.43
N SER A 28 -2.33 -19.49 19.42
CA SER A 28 -1.71 -20.81 19.57
C SER A 28 -0.25 -20.74 20.04
N VAL A 29 0.47 -19.68 19.64
CA VAL A 29 1.87 -19.45 20.04
C VAL A 29 2.01 -18.51 21.24
N GLY A 30 0.91 -18.12 21.89
CA GLY A 30 0.91 -17.24 23.06
C GLY A 30 1.31 -15.79 22.77
N ALA A 31 1.40 -15.38 21.49
CA ALA A 31 1.87 -14.05 21.11
C ALA A 31 0.95 -12.92 21.59
N LEU A 32 -0.33 -13.19 21.82
CA LEU A 32 -1.29 -12.20 22.33
C LEU A 32 -1.19 -11.97 23.85
N GLN A 33 -0.50 -12.84 24.60
CA GLN A 33 -0.38 -12.76 26.05
C GLN A 33 0.91 -12.11 26.53
N ALA A 34 1.86 -11.84 25.62
CA ALA A 34 3.06 -11.09 25.94
C ALA A 34 2.68 -9.66 26.32
N ALA A 35 2.98 -9.23 27.55
CA ALA A 35 2.69 -7.88 28.06
C ALA A 35 3.35 -6.78 27.20
N ASP A 36 4.43 -7.12 26.50
CA ASP A 36 5.17 -6.27 25.57
C ASP A 36 4.84 -6.59 24.10
N GLN A 37 3.56 -6.58 23.72
CA GLN A 37 3.17 -6.73 22.32
C GLN A 37 3.90 -5.69 21.45
N CYS A 38 4.59 -6.13 20.40
CA CYS A 38 5.28 -5.21 19.50
C CYS A 38 4.24 -4.27 18.85
N GLY A 39 4.52 -2.97 18.84
CA GLY A 39 3.59 -1.95 18.32
C GLY A 39 3.14 -2.24 16.88
N VAL A 40 4.00 -2.87 16.08
CA VAL A 40 3.70 -3.32 14.71
C VAL A 40 2.59 -4.38 14.69
N GLY A 41 2.60 -5.36 15.61
CA GLY A 41 1.56 -6.39 15.66
C GLY A 41 0.19 -5.81 16.02
N LYS A 42 0.14 -4.87 16.97
CA LYS A 42 -1.09 -4.13 17.31
C LYS A 42 -1.61 -3.32 16.11
N LEU A 43 -0.71 -2.61 15.43
CA LEU A 43 -1.06 -1.84 14.24
C LEU A 43 -1.60 -2.75 13.13
N CYS A 44 -0.95 -3.89 12.85
CA CYS A 44 -1.45 -4.86 11.88
C CYS A 44 -2.86 -5.35 12.19
N LEU A 45 -3.16 -5.67 13.46
CA LEU A 45 -4.51 -6.08 13.88
C LEU A 45 -5.54 -4.94 13.74
N GLN A 46 -5.14 -3.70 14.02
CA GLN A 46 -5.99 -2.52 13.81
C GLN A 46 -6.30 -2.32 12.33
N LEU A 47 -5.27 -2.30 11.46
CA LEU A 47 -5.42 -2.18 10.00
C LEU A 47 -6.29 -3.29 9.43
N LEU A 48 -6.11 -4.52 9.92
CA LEU A 48 -6.89 -5.67 9.52
C LEU A 48 -8.36 -5.56 9.96
N SER A 49 -8.62 -4.98 11.13
CA SER A 49 -9.98 -4.68 11.60
C SER A 49 -10.65 -3.62 10.72
N PHE A 50 -9.93 -2.58 10.31
CA PHE A 50 -10.45 -1.59 9.35
C PHE A 50 -10.69 -2.20 7.98
N ALA A 51 -9.87 -3.15 7.55
CA ALA A 51 -10.08 -3.89 6.32
C ALA A 51 -11.30 -4.83 6.38
N ASN A 52 -12.01 -4.91 7.51
CA ASN A 52 -13.27 -5.65 7.65
C ASN A 52 -14.50 -4.71 7.68
N VAL A 53 -14.30 -3.40 7.51
CA VAL A 53 -15.39 -2.42 7.40
C VAL A 53 -15.93 -2.41 5.96
N ASP A 54 -17.19 -2.79 5.79
CA ASP A 54 -17.84 -2.88 4.48
C ASP A 54 -18.30 -1.54 3.93
N ASP A 55 -18.69 -0.61 4.80
CA ASP A 55 -19.14 0.72 4.39
C ASP A 55 -17.92 1.62 4.16
N PRO A 56 -17.62 2.00 2.90
CA PRO A 56 -16.50 2.88 2.60
C PRO A 56 -16.62 4.24 3.31
N THR A 57 -17.84 4.73 3.52
CA THR A 57 -18.09 6.00 4.23
C THR A 57 -17.74 5.87 5.70
N ALA A 58 -18.16 4.78 6.35
CA ALA A 58 -17.79 4.49 7.73
C ALA A 58 -16.28 4.30 7.88
N LEU A 59 -15.61 3.68 6.91
CA LEU A 59 -14.16 3.55 6.90
C LEU A 59 -13.46 4.93 6.88
N VAL A 60 -13.88 5.83 6.00
CA VAL A 60 -13.33 7.20 5.93
C VAL A 60 -13.59 7.95 7.24
N GLN A 61 -14.78 7.82 7.83
CA GLN A 61 -15.09 8.43 9.13
C GLN A 61 -14.24 7.87 10.27
N LEU A 62 -13.93 6.57 10.26
CA LEU A 62 -13.02 5.96 11.22
C LEU A 62 -11.63 6.57 11.07
N PHE A 63 -11.07 6.64 9.85
CA PHE A 63 -9.75 7.24 9.64
C PHE A 63 -9.71 8.72 10.04
N ALA A 64 -10.74 9.51 9.69
CA ALA A 64 -10.85 10.90 10.13
C ALA A 64 -10.97 11.05 11.67
N GLY A 65 -11.62 10.09 12.34
CA GLY A 65 -11.73 10.05 13.80
C GLY A 65 -10.47 9.53 14.51
N PHE A 66 -9.53 8.93 13.78
CA PHE A 66 -8.32 8.30 14.30
C PHE A 66 -7.06 8.93 13.69
N GLU A 67 -6.89 10.25 13.79
CA GLU A 67 -5.58 10.92 13.52
C GLU A 67 -4.41 10.23 14.26
N GLN A 68 -4.69 9.56 15.38
CA GLN A 68 -3.74 8.76 16.13
C GLN A 68 -3.17 7.55 15.36
N LEU A 69 -3.76 7.13 14.24
CA LEU A 69 -3.24 6.06 13.37
C LEU A 69 -2.22 6.57 12.37
N THR A 70 -2.31 7.84 11.97
CA THR A 70 -1.41 8.45 10.98
C THR A 70 0.04 8.34 11.44
N SER A 71 0.32 8.62 12.73
CA SER A 71 1.67 8.52 13.28
C SER A 71 2.22 7.07 13.32
N PRO A 72 1.52 6.07 13.87
CA PRO A 72 1.95 4.66 13.79
C PRO A 72 2.12 4.13 12.36
N VAL A 73 1.24 4.52 11.43
CA VAL A 73 1.36 4.14 10.02
C VAL A 73 2.58 4.79 9.39
N LEU A 74 2.82 6.09 9.62
CA LEU A 74 4.04 6.77 9.20
C LEU A 74 5.29 6.11 9.78
N THR A 75 5.32 5.83 11.08
CA THR A 75 6.43 5.10 11.72
C THR A 75 6.64 3.73 11.10
N LEU A 76 5.58 2.99 10.74
CA LEU A 76 5.73 1.73 10.05
C LEU A 76 6.31 1.91 8.63
N LEU A 77 5.83 2.90 7.88
CA LEU A 77 6.29 3.14 6.50
C LEU A 77 7.72 3.70 6.47
N LEU A 78 8.09 4.54 7.43
CA LEU A 78 9.37 5.22 7.47
C LEU A 78 10.42 4.42 8.25
N ASP A 79 10.10 3.88 9.42
CA ASP A 79 11.13 3.36 10.34
C ASP A 79 11.26 1.83 10.30
N VAL A 80 10.21 1.09 9.94
CA VAL A 80 10.28 -0.38 9.87
C VAL A 80 10.89 -0.80 8.53
N PRO A 81 11.98 -1.59 8.50
CA PRO A 81 12.61 -1.97 7.22
C PRO A 81 11.67 -2.82 6.36
N TRP A 82 11.32 -2.34 5.16
CA TRP A 82 10.34 -3.02 4.28
C TRP A 82 10.82 -4.39 3.81
N ALA A 83 12.13 -4.53 3.60
CA ALA A 83 12.76 -5.80 3.28
C ALA A 83 12.53 -6.87 4.38
N VAL A 84 12.58 -6.48 5.65
CA VAL A 84 12.30 -7.37 6.79
C VAL A 84 10.81 -7.66 6.88
N LEU A 85 9.98 -6.65 6.66
CA LEU A 85 8.52 -6.80 6.67
C LEU A 85 8.05 -7.78 5.59
N ALA A 86 8.57 -7.67 4.36
CA ALA A 86 8.28 -8.58 3.27
C ALA A 86 8.70 -10.03 3.57
N GLN A 87 9.83 -10.21 4.26
CA GLN A 87 10.30 -11.54 4.68
C GLN A 87 9.53 -12.11 5.87
N SER A 88 8.86 -11.26 6.66
CA SER A 88 8.10 -11.69 7.84
C SER A 88 6.81 -12.45 7.51
N GLY A 89 6.36 -12.41 6.26
CA GLY A 89 5.09 -12.99 5.82
C GLY A 89 3.85 -12.17 6.20
N TRP A 90 4.01 -11.05 6.92
CA TRP A 90 2.91 -10.14 7.22
C TRP A 90 2.50 -9.34 5.97
N PRO A 91 1.22 -9.38 5.55
CA PRO A 91 0.78 -8.79 4.30
C PRO A 91 0.46 -7.28 4.46
N VAL A 92 1.32 -6.51 5.11
CA VAL A 92 1.02 -5.11 5.49
C VAL A 92 0.70 -4.24 4.28
N PHE A 93 1.50 -4.30 3.22
CA PHE A 93 1.22 -3.56 2.00
C PHE A 93 -0.06 -4.00 1.30
N ALA A 94 -0.41 -5.29 1.37
CA ALA A 94 -1.68 -5.77 0.83
C ALA A 94 -2.87 -5.24 1.67
N MET A 95 -2.74 -5.18 3.00
CA MET A 95 -3.77 -4.57 3.86
C MET A 95 -3.95 -3.09 3.56
N LEU A 96 -2.85 -2.33 3.44
CA LEU A 96 -2.89 -0.91 3.07
C LEU A 96 -3.51 -0.71 1.69
N ALA A 97 -3.17 -1.55 0.71
CA ALA A 97 -3.78 -1.52 -0.62
C ALA A 97 -5.30 -1.76 -0.55
N GLN A 98 -5.76 -2.78 0.20
CA GLN A 98 -7.20 -3.05 0.36
C GLN A 98 -7.95 -1.91 1.06
N LEU A 99 -7.31 -1.24 2.02
CA LEU A 99 -7.87 -0.05 2.66
C LEU A 99 -8.00 1.11 1.68
N ASN A 100 -6.94 1.42 0.93
CA ASN A 100 -6.93 2.50 -0.05
C ASN A 100 -7.96 2.24 -1.18
N MET A 101 -8.03 1.02 -1.70
CA MET A 101 -9.02 0.63 -2.72
C MET A 101 -10.46 0.82 -2.24
N ARG A 102 -10.75 0.61 -0.95
CA ARG A 102 -12.08 0.89 -0.37
C ARG A 102 -12.32 2.37 -0.20
N LYS A 103 -11.35 3.12 0.33
CA LYS A 103 -11.44 4.59 0.44
C LYS A 103 -11.74 5.21 -0.92
N GLY A 104 -11.11 4.74 -2.00
CA GLY A 104 -11.36 5.21 -3.37
C GLY A 104 -12.78 5.01 -3.91
N GLN A 105 -13.64 4.27 -3.19
CA GLN A 105 -15.08 4.18 -3.52
C GLN A 105 -15.87 5.38 -3.00
N VAL A 106 -15.30 6.17 -2.09
CA VAL A 106 -15.90 7.41 -1.57
C VAL A 106 -15.34 8.59 -2.35
N PRO A 107 -16.18 9.43 -2.98
CA PRO A 107 -15.72 10.66 -3.60
C PRO A 107 -14.92 11.53 -2.62
N GLU A 108 -13.81 12.10 -3.07
CA GLU A 108 -12.96 13.03 -2.29
C GLU A 108 -12.28 12.41 -1.04
N ALA A 109 -12.29 11.09 -0.89
CA ALA A 109 -11.64 10.42 0.26
C ALA A 109 -10.16 10.07 0.04
N LEU A 110 -9.67 10.24 -1.18
CA LEU A 110 -8.26 10.11 -1.54
C LEU A 110 -7.65 11.50 -1.69
N ASN A 111 -6.33 11.55 -1.81
CA ASN A 111 -5.59 12.77 -2.08
C ASN A 111 -6.14 13.55 -3.28
N SER A 112 -5.92 14.87 -3.24
CA SER A 112 -6.20 15.70 -4.41
C SER A 112 -5.29 15.33 -5.58
N GLU A 113 -5.76 15.50 -6.81
CA GLU A 113 -4.95 15.25 -8.02
C GLU A 113 -3.63 16.04 -8.02
N ALA A 114 -3.59 17.21 -7.37
CA ALA A 114 -2.36 17.99 -7.22
C ALA A 114 -1.33 17.28 -6.32
N VAL A 115 -1.78 16.65 -5.24
CA VAL A 115 -0.95 15.88 -4.31
C VAL A 115 -0.49 14.57 -4.95
N ASP A 116 -1.26 13.96 -5.84
CA ASP A 116 -0.86 12.73 -6.56
C ASP A 116 -0.10 13.00 -7.87
N GLY A 117 -0.06 14.25 -8.32
CA GLY A 117 0.56 14.63 -9.60
C GLY A 117 -0.28 14.23 -10.82
N LEU A 118 -1.57 13.99 -10.61
CA LEU A 118 -2.58 13.70 -11.63
C LEU A 118 -3.20 14.97 -12.22
N ASN A 119 -2.73 16.15 -11.82
CA ASN A 119 -3.05 17.43 -12.46
C ASN A 119 -2.23 17.68 -13.75
N ASP A 120 -1.18 16.89 -14.00
CA ASP A 120 -0.37 16.95 -15.22
C ASP A 120 -0.79 15.87 -16.24
N PRO A 121 -0.89 16.19 -17.55
CA PRO A 121 -1.25 15.20 -18.58
C PRO A 121 -0.37 13.96 -18.61
N THR A 122 0.93 14.10 -18.32
CA THR A 122 1.89 12.98 -18.28
C THR A 122 1.59 12.04 -17.12
N GLY A 123 1.25 12.60 -15.95
CA GLY A 123 0.84 11.83 -14.77
C GLY A 123 -0.46 11.06 -15.01
N GLN A 124 -1.45 11.71 -15.65
CA GLN A 124 -2.72 11.09 -16.02
C GLN A 124 -2.52 9.94 -17.02
N GLU A 125 -1.72 10.16 -18.06
CA GLU A 125 -1.43 9.16 -19.09
C GLU A 125 -0.70 7.95 -18.49
N PHE A 126 0.32 8.20 -17.66
CA PHE A 126 1.02 7.14 -16.92
C PHE A 126 0.05 6.31 -16.07
N MET A 127 -0.78 6.96 -15.25
CA MET A 127 -1.73 6.27 -14.38
C MET A 127 -2.73 5.44 -15.18
N ALA A 128 -3.25 5.97 -16.29
CA ALA A 128 -4.20 5.25 -17.14
C ALA A 128 -3.59 3.96 -17.72
N TYR A 129 -2.36 4.04 -18.26
CA TYR A 129 -1.67 2.87 -18.80
C TYR A 129 -1.25 1.87 -17.72
N LEU A 130 -0.80 2.36 -16.56
CA LEU A 130 -0.49 1.52 -15.41
C LEU A 130 -1.71 0.71 -14.99
N MET A 131 -2.85 1.38 -14.77
CA MET A 131 -4.09 0.74 -14.34
C MET A 131 -4.60 -0.26 -15.37
N ALA A 132 -4.54 0.06 -16.66
CA ALA A 132 -4.91 -0.87 -17.73
C ALA A 132 -4.02 -2.14 -17.71
N GLY A 133 -2.70 -1.98 -17.50
CA GLY A 133 -1.77 -3.10 -17.36
C GLY A 133 -2.06 -3.98 -16.15
N LEU A 134 -2.32 -3.36 -14.99
CA LEU A 134 -2.65 -4.05 -13.73
C LEU A 134 -3.96 -4.83 -13.85
N GLN A 135 -5.00 -4.23 -14.43
CA GLN A 135 -6.30 -4.87 -14.65
C GLN A 135 -6.21 -6.04 -15.65
N ALA A 136 -5.39 -5.91 -16.70
CA ALA A 136 -5.15 -6.97 -17.66
C ALA A 136 -4.20 -8.06 -17.16
N GLY A 137 -3.59 -7.91 -15.97
CA GLY A 137 -2.54 -8.79 -15.47
C GLY A 137 -1.27 -8.79 -16.34
N ASN A 138 -1.07 -7.75 -17.16
CA ASN A 138 0.03 -7.64 -18.11
C ASN A 138 1.24 -6.98 -17.44
N ILE A 139 1.95 -7.75 -16.60
CA ILE A 139 3.13 -7.28 -15.86
C ILE A 139 4.21 -6.67 -16.77
N PRO A 140 4.53 -7.24 -17.95
CA PRO A 140 5.47 -6.59 -18.87
C PRO A 140 5.04 -5.17 -19.30
N ALA A 141 3.75 -4.93 -19.51
CA ALA A 141 3.25 -3.59 -19.84
C ALA A 141 3.36 -2.62 -18.65
N VAL A 142 3.10 -3.10 -17.43
CA VAL A 142 3.29 -2.35 -16.18
C VAL A 142 4.75 -1.94 -16.00
N GLU A 143 5.70 -2.85 -16.22
CA GLU A 143 7.13 -2.55 -16.17
C GLU A 143 7.53 -1.53 -17.23
N GLN A 144 7.07 -1.70 -18.47
CA GLN A 144 7.43 -0.85 -19.59
C GLN A 144 6.96 0.60 -19.38
N VAL A 145 5.69 0.81 -18.99
CA VAL A 145 5.16 2.17 -18.79
C VAL A 145 5.85 2.85 -17.61
N SER A 146 6.15 2.10 -16.55
CA SER A 146 6.82 2.64 -15.36
C SER A 146 8.27 3.03 -15.65
N ALA A 147 9.00 2.19 -16.40
CA ALA A 147 10.36 2.50 -16.83
C ALA A 147 10.39 3.74 -17.75
N ALA A 148 9.45 3.85 -18.68
CA ALA A 148 9.33 5.01 -19.57
C ALA A 148 9.07 6.29 -18.76
N PHE A 149 8.15 6.26 -17.80
CA PHE A 149 7.85 7.41 -16.93
C PHE A 149 9.09 7.88 -16.16
N LEU A 150 9.85 6.96 -15.56
CA LEU A 150 11.08 7.29 -14.83
C LEU A 150 12.19 7.85 -15.75
N GLN A 151 12.31 7.34 -16.98
CA GLN A 151 13.31 7.82 -17.95
C GLN A 151 13.03 9.22 -18.47
N MET A 152 11.77 9.65 -18.49
CA MET A 152 11.39 11.01 -18.86
C MET A 152 11.76 12.05 -17.77
N GLY A 153 12.32 11.60 -16.64
CA GLY A 153 12.79 12.46 -15.54
C GLY A 153 11.74 12.71 -14.47
N GLY A 154 10.61 11.98 -14.50
CA GLY A 154 9.42 12.35 -13.74
C GLY A 154 8.87 13.72 -14.19
N VAL A 155 7.65 14.06 -13.79
CA VAL A 155 7.13 15.40 -14.10
C VAL A 155 7.91 16.40 -13.24
N GLN A 156 8.82 17.17 -13.86
CA GLN A 156 9.61 18.18 -13.15
C GLN A 156 8.67 19.20 -12.50
N GLY A 157 8.64 19.23 -11.16
CA GLY A 157 7.77 20.13 -10.39
C GLY A 157 6.40 19.56 -10.00
N SER A 158 6.12 18.27 -10.25
CA SER A 158 4.91 17.60 -9.75
C SER A 158 5.12 16.93 -8.40
N SER A 159 4.01 16.42 -7.86
CA SER A 159 3.98 15.42 -6.78
C SER A 159 5.08 14.37 -6.92
N ALA A 160 5.69 14.07 -5.78
CA ALA A 160 6.69 13.04 -5.67
C ALA A 160 6.08 11.62 -5.49
N LEU A 161 4.75 11.49 -5.44
CA LEU A 161 4.04 10.20 -5.39
C LEU A 161 4.07 9.46 -6.74
N ALA A 162 3.98 10.16 -7.87
CA ALA A 162 3.99 9.49 -9.18
C ALA A 162 5.31 8.73 -9.47
N PRO A 163 6.51 9.29 -9.21
CA PRO A 163 7.76 8.53 -9.27
C PRO A 163 7.81 7.33 -8.32
N LEU A 164 7.25 7.44 -7.11
CA LEU A 164 7.17 6.33 -6.16
C LEU A 164 6.28 5.20 -6.70
N THR A 165 5.13 5.55 -7.26
CA THR A 165 4.23 4.59 -7.91
C THR A 165 4.92 3.87 -9.08
N ALA A 166 5.67 4.61 -9.91
CA ALA A 166 6.44 4.01 -11.01
C ALA A 166 7.56 3.07 -10.51
N LEU A 167 8.29 3.44 -9.45
CA LEU A 167 9.28 2.56 -8.83
C LEU A 167 8.64 1.28 -8.27
N ALA A 168 7.51 1.40 -7.57
CA ALA A 168 6.77 0.27 -7.03
C ALA A 168 6.27 -0.66 -8.16
N ALA A 169 5.71 -0.08 -9.22
CA ALA A 169 5.20 -0.79 -10.38
C ALA A 169 6.32 -1.53 -11.16
N GLN A 170 7.49 -0.92 -11.33
CA GLN A 170 8.67 -1.59 -11.89
C GLN A 170 9.09 -2.80 -11.03
N GLY A 171 8.92 -2.72 -9.72
CA GLY A 171 9.18 -3.83 -8.79
C GLY A 171 8.32 -5.08 -9.03
N THR A 172 7.15 -4.94 -9.65
CA THR A 172 6.18 -6.04 -9.79
C THR A 172 6.66 -7.18 -10.69
N GLY A 173 7.51 -6.91 -11.69
CA GLY A 173 8.07 -7.95 -12.55
C GLY A 173 9.52 -8.32 -12.24
N SER A 174 10.10 -7.74 -11.16
CA SER A 174 11.42 -8.12 -10.66
C SER A 174 11.50 -9.62 -10.38
N ARG A 175 12.46 -10.29 -11.02
CA ARG A 175 12.67 -11.74 -10.86
C ARG A 175 13.76 -12.00 -9.83
N GLY A 176 13.38 -12.68 -8.76
CA GLY A 176 14.29 -13.14 -7.72
C GLY A 176 14.24 -12.30 -6.45
N VAL A 177 14.47 -12.98 -5.32
CA VAL A 177 14.34 -12.39 -3.98
C VAL A 177 15.27 -11.18 -3.80
N GLN A 178 16.51 -11.26 -4.28
CA GLN A 178 17.48 -10.18 -4.11
C GLN A 178 17.07 -8.89 -4.82
N ALA A 179 16.63 -8.98 -6.08
CA ALA A 179 16.15 -7.84 -6.85
C ALA A 179 14.91 -7.20 -6.20
N HIS A 180 14.00 -8.03 -5.68
CA HIS A 180 12.81 -7.55 -4.98
C HIS A 180 13.18 -6.79 -3.68
N LEU A 181 14.15 -7.29 -2.91
CA LEU A 181 14.61 -6.60 -1.69
C LEU A 181 15.31 -5.28 -2.01
N GLU A 182 16.04 -5.19 -3.12
CA GLU A 182 16.68 -3.95 -3.58
C GLU A 182 15.64 -2.90 -3.99
N VAL A 183 14.58 -3.31 -4.69
CA VAL A 183 13.46 -2.43 -5.01
C VAL A 183 12.78 -1.94 -3.74
N LEU A 184 12.48 -2.82 -2.78
CA LEU A 184 11.84 -2.43 -1.52
C LEU A 184 12.68 -1.43 -0.71
N ARG A 185 14.00 -1.62 -0.66
CA ARG A 185 14.92 -0.67 0.00
C ARG A 185 14.92 0.68 -0.72
N SER A 186 15.07 0.66 -2.04
CA SER A 186 15.10 1.88 -2.86
C SER A 186 13.80 2.65 -2.75
N LEU A 187 12.67 1.94 -2.75
CA LEU A 187 11.34 2.54 -2.62
C LEU A 187 11.15 3.12 -1.21
N GLN A 188 11.58 2.44 -0.16
CA GLN A 188 11.52 2.97 1.21
C GLN A 188 12.38 4.22 1.36
N ASP A 189 13.60 4.22 0.81
CA ASP A 189 14.50 5.37 0.88
C ASP A 189 13.95 6.57 0.10
N ALA A 190 13.34 6.33 -1.07
CA ALA A 190 12.62 7.36 -1.81
C ALA A 190 11.40 7.87 -1.03
N PHE A 191 10.61 6.97 -0.42
CA PHE A 191 9.44 7.32 0.38
C PHE A 191 9.80 8.25 1.55
N LYS A 192 10.91 7.96 2.26
CA LYS A 192 11.44 8.81 3.34
C LYS A 192 11.86 10.22 2.89
N GLN A 193 12.29 10.37 1.64
CA GLN A 193 12.69 11.66 1.10
C GLN A 193 11.50 12.51 0.68
N VAL A 194 10.38 11.85 0.36
CA VAL A 194 9.22 12.44 -0.29
C VAL A 194 8.11 12.74 0.70
N ILE A 195 7.82 11.81 1.60
CA ILE A 195 6.71 11.93 2.55
C ILE A 195 7.16 12.75 3.75
N GLY A 196 6.68 13.98 3.82
CA GLY A 196 6.90 14.90 4.93
C GLY A 196 5.74 14.95 5.92
N SER A 197 4.56 14.45 5.54
CA SER A 197 3.33 14.55 6.34
C SER A 197 2.39 13.36 6.14
N GLY A 198 1.41 13.25 7.04
CA GLY A 198 0.37 12.22 6.95
C GLY A 198 -0.59 12.40 5.78
N ASP A 199 -0.80 13.63 5.33
CA ASP A 199 -1.70 14.00 4.24
C ASP A 199 -1.24 13.44 2.89
N GLU A 200 0.01 12.99 2.78
CA GLU A 200 0.58 12.40 1.56
C GLU A 200 0.40 10.87 1.52
N LEU A 201 -0.21 10.28 2.55
CA LEU A 201 -0.44 8.83 2.66
C LEU A 201 -1.80 8.35 2.12
N ASP A 202 -2.71 9.27 1.78
CA ASP A 202 -4.13 8.96 1.61
C ASP A 202 -4.58 8.50 0.22
#